data_AF-A0A7C7Y0W6-F1
#
_entry.id   AF-A0A7C7Y0W6-F1
#
_cell.length_a   1.000
_cell.length_b   1.000
_cell.length_c   1.000
_cell.angle_alpha   90.00
_cell.angle_beta   90.00
_cell.angle_gamma   90.00
#
_symmetry.space_group_name_H-M   'P 1'
#
loop_
_entity.id
_entity.type
_entity.pdbx_description
1 polymer ?
#
loop_
_entity_poly.entity_id
_entity_poly.type
_entity_poly.pdbx_seq_one_letter_code
_entity_poly.pdbx_strand_id
1 'polypeptide(L)'
;MCAACRLDTNALRREVRGRGRARILREKGFVPRRSLWELDHIVPLIDGGGHGLENLQTLCTPCHKKKSAREATDRAARLRTSDLPKTESKSPKPTAERGLNA
;
A
#
# COMPACT_ATOMS: atom_id res chain seq x y z
N MET A 1 -13.95 10.21 -5.03
CA MET A 1 -13.67 10.90 -3.76
C MET A 1 -12.89 9.96 -2.86
N CYS A 2 -11.87 10.44 -2.15
CA CYS A 2 -11.14 9.65 -1.15
C CYS A 2 -11.99 9.48 0.11
N ALA A 3 -12.21 8.24 0.58
CA ALA A 3 -12.99 7.97 1.79
C ALA A 3 -12.33 8.53 3.06
N ALA A 4 -10.99 8.57 3.11
CA ALA A 4 -10.26 9.02 4.30
C ALA A 4 -10.14 10.55 4.43
N CYS A 5 -9.82 11.26 3.35
CA CYS A 5 -9.54 12.70 3.38
C CYS A 5 -10.48 13.54 2.51
N ARG A 6 -11.48 12.93 1.88
CA ARG A 6 -12.47 13.56 0.97
C ARG A 6 -11.92 14.24 -0.27
N LEU A 7 -10.61 14.13 -0.54
CA LEU A 7 -10.02 14.66 -1.77
C LEU A 7 -10.67 14.06 -3.01
N ASP A 8 -11.09 14.91 -3.95
CA ASP A 8 -11.46 14.49 -5.31
C ASP A 8 -10.20 14.32 -6.17
N THR A 9 -9.80 13.07 -6.38
CA THR A 9 -8.64 12.73 -7.21
C THR A 9 -8.87 12.97 -8.71
N ASN A 10 -10.13 12.99 -9.17
CA ASN A 10 -10.47 13.35 -10.54
C ASN A 10 -10.38 14.86 -10.74
N ALA A 11 -10.86 15.65 -9.79
CA ALA A 11 -10.67 17.11 -9.82
C ALA A 11 -9.18 17.47 -9.79
N LEU A 12 -8.39 16.87 -8.89
CA LEU A 12 -6.95 17.08 -8.84
C LEU A 12 -6.25 16.70 -10.15
N ARG A 13 -6.68 15.62 -10.81
CA ARG A 13 -6.15 15.23 -12.13
C ARG A 13 -6.46 16.28 -13.21
N ARG A 14 -7.63 16.92 -13.15
CA ARG A 14 -8.03 17.99 -14.08
C ARG A 14 -7.27 19.29 -13.82
N GLU A 15 -7.06 19.63 -12.56
CA GLU A 15 -6.38 20.85 -12.12
C GLU A 15 -4.87 20.81 -12.40
N VAL A 16 -4.20 19.75 -11.99
CA VAL A 16 -2.73 19.67 -12.03
C VAL A 16 -2.27 19.10 -13.37
N ARG A 17 -2.13 19.93 -14.40
CA ARG A 17 -1.74 19.53 -15.77
C ARG A 17 -0.45 20.20 -16.24
N GLY A 18 0.12 19.70 -17.33
CA GLY A 18 1.24 20.35 -18.03
C GLY A 18 2.58 20.35 -17.29
N ARG A 19 3.44 21.31 -17.66
CA ARG A 19 4.77 21.51 -17.04
C ARG A 19 4.60 21.77 -15.54
N GLY A 20 5.37 21.08 -14.72
CA GLY A 20 5.28 21.20 -13.25
C GLY A 20 4.33 20.22 -12.56
N ARG A 21 3.52 19.43 -13.30
CA ARG A 21 2.64 18.40 -12.71
C ARG A 21 3.38 17.48 -11.75
N ALA A 22 4.56 16.98 -12.15
CA ALA A 22 5.34 16.07 -11.31
C ALA A 22 5.77 16.72 -9.99
N ARG A 23 6.14 18.01 -9.99
CA ARG A 23 6.52 18.75 -8.78
C ARG A 23 5.33 18.89 -7.83
N ILE A 24 4.19 19.39 -8.32
CA ILE A 24 2.98 19.60 -7.52
C ILE A 24 2.46 18.28 -6.93
N LEU A 25 2.50 17.19 -7.69
CA LEU A 25 2.09 15.87 -7.19
C LEU A 25 2.99 15.41 -6.04
N ARG A 26 4.31 15.60 -6.12
CA ARG A 26 5.24 15.24 -5.02
C ARG A 26 4.97 16.07 -3.78
N GLU A 27 4.77 17.39 -3.93
CA GLU A 27 4.44 18.30 -2.81
C GLU A 27 3.17 17.86 -2.09
N LYS A 28 2.16 17.36 -2.83
CA LYS A 28 0.92 16.82 -2.27
C LYS A 28 1.02 15.35 -1.80
N GLY A 29 2.20 14.75 -1.84
CA GLY A 29 2.47 13.38 -1.37
C GLY A 29 2.16 12.26 -2.36
N PHE A 30 1.86 12.58 -3.62
CA PHE A 30 1.62 11.59 -4.68
C PHE A 30 2.91 11.17 -5.40
N VAL A 31 2.92 9.95 -5.93
CA VAL A 31 3.98 9.47 -6.82
C VAL A 31 3.65 9.88 -8.27
N PRO A 32 4.48 10.70 -8.94
CA PRO A 32 4.24 11.07 -10.33
C PRO A 32 4.16 9.85 -11.24
N ARG A 33 3.31 9.92 -12.26
CA ARG A 33 3.02 8.86 -13.25
C ARG A 33 2.30 7.61 -12.70
N ARG A 34 1.98 7.54 -11.40
CA ARG A 34 1.04 6.55 -10.86
C ARG A 34 -0.39 7.10 -10.88
N SER A 35 -1.36 6.22 -10.62
CA SER A 35 -2.74 6.66 -10.34
C SER A 35 -2.76 7.63 -9.14
N LEU A 36 -3.75 8.51 -9.09
CA LEU A 36 -3.98 9.38 -7.93
C LEU A 36 -4.90 8.73 -6.89
N TRP A 37 -5.48 7.58 -7.22
CA TRP A 37 -6.37 6.83 -6.35
C TRP A 37 -6.18 5.33 -6.54
N GLU A 38 -6.57 4.57 -5.51
CA GLU A 38 -6.57 3.11 -5.48
C GLU A 38 -7.89 2.60 -4.88
N LEU A 39 -8.33 1.43 -5.36
CA LEU A 39 -9.42 0.67 -4.75
C LEU A 39 -8.82 -0.15 -3.61
N ASP A 40 -9.40 -0.02 -2.42
CA ASP A 40 -8.85 -0.58 -1.20
C ASP A 40 -9.95 -1.25 -0.37
N HIS A 41 -9.59 -2.30 0.37
CA HIS A 41 -10.52 -2.98 1.28
C HIS A 41 -10.61 -2.25 2.61
N ILE A 42 -11.81 -1.95 3.13
CA ILE A 42 -11.97 -1.32 4.45
C ILE A 42 -11.34 -2.20 5.54
N VAL A 43 -11.67 -3.49 5.55
CA VAL A 43 -10.98 -4.53 6.31
C VAL A 43 -10.12 -5.37 5.35
N PRO A 44 -8.80 -5.48 5.55
CA PRO A 44 -7.93 -6.31 4.70
C PRO A 44 -8.35 -7.78 4.67
N LEU A 45 -8.14 -8.46 3.53
CA LEU A 45 -8.42 -9.89 3.38
C LEU A 45 -7.72 -10.76 4.43
N ILE A 46 -6.45 -10.44 4.73
CA ILE A 46 -5.65 -11.15 5.73
C ILE A 46 -6.22 -11.02 7.15
N ASP A 47 -7.00 -9.97 7.39
CA ASP A 47 -7.67 -9.70 8.66
C ASP A 47 -9.16 -10.11 8.61
N GLY A 48 -9.56 -10.93 7.63
CA GLY A 48 -10.91 -11.49 7.52
C GLY A 48 -11.89 -10.66 6.68
N GLY A 49 -11.42 -9.63 5.97
CA GLY A 49 -12.25 -8.86 5.05
C GLY A 49 -12.68 -9.64 3.80
N GLY A 50 -13.77 -9.21 3.17
CA GLY A 50 -14.29 -9.78 1.91
C GLY A 50 -14.12 -8.85 0.70
N HIS A 51 -14.54 -9.31 -0.49
CA HIS A 51 -14.49 -8.53 -1.74
C HIS A 51 -15.80 -7.78 -2.07
N GLY A 52 -16.81 -7.89 -1.21
CA GLY A 52 -18.10 -7.21 -1.40
C GLY A 52 -17.94 -5.69 -1.45
N LEU A 53 -18.83 -5.01 -2.18
CA LEU A 53 -18.80 -3.56 -2.37
C LEU A 53 -18.87 -2.81 -1.02
N GLU A 54 -19.54 -3.40 -0.03
CA GLU A 54 -19.62 -2.92 1.35
C GLU A 54 -18.27 -2.86 2.06
N ASN A 55 -17.28 -3.66 1.61
CA ASN A 55 -15.92 -3.66 2.14
C ASN A 55 -14.93 -2.95 1.21
N LEU A 56 -15.38 -2.25 0.16
CA LEU A 56 -14.51 -1.54 -0.76
C LEU A 56 -14.63 -0.03 -0.59
N GLN A 57 -13.50 0.66 -0.65
CA GLN A 57 -13.41 2.11 -0.60
C GLN A 57 -12.42 2.63 -1.63
N THR A 58 -12.65 3.85 -2.10
CA THR A 58 -11.68 4.58 -2.93
C THR A 58 -10.81 5.44 -2.03
N LEU A 59 -9.49 5.28 -2.09
CA LEU A 59 -8.54 6.12 -1.38
C LEU A 59 -7.63 6.86 -2.35
N CYS A 60 -7.24 8.09 -2.00
CA CYS A 60 -6.11 8.72 -2.70
C CYS A 60 -4.82 7.97 -2.34
N THR A 61 -3.86 7.91 -3.27
CA THR A 61 -2.61 7.13 -3.08
C THR A 61 -1.85 7.47 -1.79
N PRO A 62 -1.76 8.74 -1.32
CA PRO A 62 -1.14 9.05 -0.04
C PRO A 62 -1.88 8.45 1.16
N CYS A 63 -3.21 8.46 1.14
CA CYS A 63 -4.04 7.86 2.20
C CYS A 63 -3.95 6.34 2.17
N HIS A 64 -3.98 5.72 0.98
CA HIS A 64 -3.79 4.28 0.82
C HIS A 64 -2.45 3.84 1.40
N LYS A 65 -1.34 4.51 1.04
CA LYS A 65 -0.01 4.23 1.59
C LYS A 65 0.03 4.31 3.12
N LYS A 66 -0.63 5.32 3.72
CA LYS A 66 -0.72 5.46 5.18
C LYS A 66 -1.50 4.31 5.82
N LYS A 67 -2.63 3.90 5.23
CA LYS A 67 -3.43 2.77 5.70
C LYS A 67 -2.62 1.47 5.65
N SER A 68 -2.01 1.14 4.51
CA SER A 68 -1.22 -0.11 4.38
C SER A 68 -0.05 -0.16 5.36
N ALA A 69 0.63 0.97 5.62
CA ALA A 69 1.70 1.04 6.60
C ALA A 69 1.21 0.81 8.03
N ARG A 70 0.06 1.39 8.40
CA ARG A 70 -0.59 1.17 9.69
C ARG A 70 -0.95 -0.30 9.87
N GLU A 71 -1.64 -0.89 8.89
CA GLU A 71 -2.07 -2.30 8.97
C GLU A 71 -0.88 -3.26 9.06
N ALA A 72 0.21 -2.99 8.33
CA ALA A 72 1.43 -3.77 8.44
C ALA A 72 2.05 -3.66 9.85
N THR A 73 2.05 -2.46 10.43
CA THR A 73 2.53 -2.23 11.80
C THR A 73 1.66 -2.95 12.82
N ASP A 74 0.33 -2.87 12.69
CA ASP A 74 -0.62 -3.51 13.57
C ASP A 74 -0.48 -5.05 13.51
N ARG A 75 -0.30 -5.62 12.31
CA ARG A 75 0.01 -7.05 12.15
C ARG A 75 1.31 -7.44 12.83
N ALA A 76 2.37 -6.68 12.65
CA ALA A 76 3.66 -6.96 13.29
C ALA A 76 3.56 -6.89 14.82
N ALA A 77 2.74 -5.98 15.37
CA ALA A 77 2.49 -5.91 16.81
C ALA A 77 1.68 -7.11 17.33
N ARG A 78 0.65 -7.56 16.60
CA ARG A 78 -0.12 -8.78 16.93
C ARG A 78 0.77 -10.02 17.01
N LEU A 79 1.67 -10.19 16.04
CA LEU A 79 2.61 -11.33 16.03
C LEU A 79 3.59 -11.33 17.20
N ARG A 80 3.93 -10.16 17.75
CA ARG A 80 4.83 -10.06 18.92
C ARG A 80 4.14 -10.40 20.23
N THR A 81 2.82 -10.17 20.30
CA THR A 81 2.03 -10.32 21.54
C THR A 81 1.31 -11.65 21.61
N SER A 82 1.22 -12.37 20.49
CA SER A 82 0.59 -13.67 20.43
C SER A 82 1.56 -14.78 20.88
N ASP A 83 1.13 -15.63 21.83
CA ASP A 83 1.86 -16.84 22.30
C ASP A 83 1.92 -17.96 21.24
N LEU A 84 1.86 -17.64 19.95
CA LEU A 84 2.02 -18.64 18.91
C LEU A 84 3.46 -19.16 18.92
N PRO A 85 3.66 -20.49 18.85
CA PRO A 85 5.00 -21.06 18.76
C PRO A 85 5.68 -20.48 17.52
N LYS A 86 6.86 -19.87 17.73
CA LYS A 86 7.71 -19.41 16.63
C LYS A 86 7.98 -20.62 15.73
N THR A 87 7.37 -20.65 14.55
CA THR A 87 7.68 -21.67 13.57
C THR A 87 9.15 -21.50 13.20
N GLU A 88 9.92 -22.59 13.22
CA GLU A 88 11.35 -22.55 12.95
C GLU A 88 11.58 -21.89 11.59
N SER A 89 12.33 -20.79 11.62
CA SER A 89 12.82 -20.13 10.42
C SER A 89 13.69 -21.13 9.66
N LYS A 90 13.17 -21.70 8.56
CA LYS A 90 14.01 -22.46 7.63
C LYS A 90 15.14 -21.53 7.17
N SER A 91 16.37 -21.91 7.50
CA SER A 91 17.59 -21.21 7.11
C SER A 91 17.58 -20.89 5.61
N PRO A 92 18.13 -19.75 5.17
CA PRO A 92 18.33 -19.49 3.75
C PRO A 92 19.19 -20.63 3.17
N LYS A 93 18.68 -21.28 2.12
CA LYS A 93 19.46 -22.29 1.38
C LYS A 93 20.75 -21.62 0.88
N PRO A 94 21.91 -22.31 0.94
CA PRO A 94 23.15 -21.76 0.41
C PRO A 94 22.97 -21.45 -1.08
N THR A 95 23.37 -20.25 -1.47
CA THR A 95 23.37 -19.79 -2.85
C THR A 95 24.24 -20.72 -3.69
N ALA A 96 23.65 -21.34 -4.72
CA ALA A 96 24.40 -22.11 -5.70
C ALA A 96 25.48 -21.23 -6.34
N GLU A 97 26.71 -21.71 -6.30
CA GLU A 97 27.89 -21.07 -6.86
C GLU A 97 27.69 -20.83 -8.36
N ARG A 98 27.99 -19.60 -8.79
CA ARG A 98 27.93 -19.19 -10.19
C ARG A 98 29.15 -19.80 -10.89
N GLY A 99 28.95 -20.94 -11.54
CA GLY A 99 29.93 -21.52 -12.45
C GLY A 99 30.27 -20.51 -13.55
N LEU A 100 31.51 -20.04 -13.53
CA LEU A 100 32.14 -19.27 -14.59
C LEU A 100 32.47 -20.24 -15.72
N ASN A 101 31.73 -20.19 -16.83
CA ASN A 101 32.16 -20.86 -18.05
C ASN A 101 32.79 -19.81 -18.98
N ALA A 102 34.04 -20.11 -19.33
CA ALA A 102 34.90 -19.43 -20.28
C ALA A 102 34.35 -19.47 -21.72
#